data_AF-A0A7S2M345-F1
#
_entry.id   AF-A0A7S2M345-F1
#
_cell.length_a   1.000
_cell.length_b   1.000
_cell.length_c   1.000
_cell.angle_alpha   90.00
_cell.angle_beta   90.00
_cell.angle_gamma   90.00
#
_symmetry.space_group_name_H-M   'P 1'
#
loop_
_entity.id
_entity.type
_entity.pdbx_description
1 polymer ?
#
loop_
_entity_poly.entity_id
_entity_poly.type
_entity_poly.pdbx_seq_one_letter_code
_entity_poly.pdbx_strand_id
1 'polypeptide(L)'
;DFLHCAAIPGGKYYDPSVSRPRALEKLLATVRAAAGAAAFVLACGAPLGPCIGLADAARVSADTADHWLPKGPDLPGTRWFFARDETNLPGARNMVRSTLARLPMQGTLWVNDPDCLILRPEVPLHEAQALASVVALSAGSVIFSDAVDALVPERLPILK
;
A
#
# COMPACT_ATOMS: atom_id res chain seq x y z
N ASP A 1 -8.85 -2.00 5.49
CA ASP A 1 -8.60 -1.05 4.39
C ASP A 1 -9.47 0.20 4.57
N PHE A 2 -9.21 1.27 3.81
CA PHE A 2 -9.91 2.57 3.87
C PHE A 2 -9.96 3.17 5.29
N LEU A 3 -8.94 2.91 6.10
CA LEU A 3 -8.92 3.28 7.52
C LEU A 3 -8.97 4.80 7.75
N HIS A 4 -8.54 5.60 6.77
CA HIS A 4 -8.69 7.05 6.78
C HIS A 4 -10.14 7.49 6.98
N CYS A 5 -11.14 6.70 6.56
CA CYS A 5 -12.56 6.98 6.78
C CYS A 5 -12.92 7.21 8.25
N ALA A 6 -12.27 6.50 9.17
CA ALA A 6 -12.47 6.68 10.61
C ALA A 6 -11.96 8.04 11.12
N ALA A 7 -11.11 8.72 10.34
CA ALA A 7 -10.46 9.96 10.70
C ALA A 7 -10.69 11.07 9.66
N ILE A 8 -11.78 11.07 8.89
CA ILE A 8 -12.08 12.11 7.88
C ILE A 8 -12.45 13.46 8.53
N PRO A 9 -12.04 14.62 7.97
CA PRO A 9 -12.50 15.93 8.44
C PRO A 9 -14.02 16.05 8.31
N GLY A 10 -14.70 16.53 9.36
CA GLY A 10 -16.16 16.66 9.34
C GLY A 10 -16.93 15.36 9.63
N GLY A 11 -16.23 14.28 9.97
CA GLY A 11 -16.87 13.07 10.48
C GLY A 11 -17.67 13.35 11.76
N LYS A 12 -18.86 12.77 11.87
CA LYS A 12 -19.68 12.81 13.08
C LYS A 12 -19.44 11.55 13.89
N TYR A 13 -18.88 11.71 15.08
CA TYR A 13 -18.64 10.63 16.01
C TYR A 13 -19.77 10.52 17.02
N TYR A 14 -20.03 9.30 17.50
CA TYR A 14 -20.99 9.08 18.59
C TYR A 14 -20.58 9.87 19.85
N ASP A 15 -19.30 9.82 20.20
CA ASP A 15 -18.71 10.66 21.23
C ASP A 15 -18.01 11.87 20.58
N PRO A 16 -18.58 13.09 20.67
CA PRO A 16 -18.02 14.27 20.03
C PRO A 16 -16.73 14.77 20.69
N SER A 17 -16.37 14.27 21.89
CA SER A 17 -15.13 14.65 22.57
C SER A 17 -13.89 13.93 22.00
N VAL A 18 -14.09 12.88 21.22
CA VAL A 18 -13.00 12.07 20.65
C VAL A 18 -12.41 12.77 19.44
N SER A 19 -11.08 12.97 19.45
CA SER A 19 -10.36 13.48 18.30
C SER A 19 -10.25 12.43 17.18
N ARG A 20 -10.13 12.89 15.93
CA ARG A 20 -10.02 12.01 14.75
C ARG A 20 -8.89 10.96 14.85
N PRO A 21 -7.66 11.30 15.31
CA PRO A 21 -6.62 10.30 15.51
C PRO A 21 -7.00 9.26 16.57
N ARG A 22 -7.63 9.69 17.68
CA ARG A 22 -8.10 8.79 18.74
C ARG A 22 -9.24 7.89 18.27
N ALA A 23 -10.10 8.35 17.38
CA ALA A 23 -11.14 7.53 16.78
C ALA A 23 -10.54 6.37 15.96
N LEU A 24 -9.53 6.65 15.13
CA LEU A 24 -8.82 5.62 14.36
C LEU A 24 -8.02 4.66 15.26
N GLU A 25 -7.34 5.19 16.29
CA GLU A 25 -6.64 4.36 17.26
C GLU A 25 -7.60 3.40 17.99
N LYS A 26 -8.75 3.90 18.46
CA LYS A 26 -9.80 3.08 19.08
C LYS A 26 -10.32 2.00 18.12
N LEU A 27 -10.54 2.35 16.85
CA LEU A 27 -10.95 1.39 15.82
C LEU A 27 -9.92 0.26 15.69
N LEU A 28 -8.64 0.59 15.50
CA LEU A 28 -7.59 -0.41 15.33
C LEU A 28 -7.35 -1.23 16.59
N ALA A 29 -7.41 -0.62 17.77
CA ALA A 29 -7.30 -1.34 19.04
C ALA A 29 -8.44 -2.35 19.23
N THR A 30 -9.67 -1.98 18.81
CA THR A 30 -10.82 -2.89 18.83
C THR A 30 -10.62 -4.04 17.85
N VAL A 31 -10.15 -3.77 16.63
CA VAL A 31 -9.83 -4.80 15.63
C VAL A 31 -8.74 -5.74 16.16
N ARG A 32 -7.65 -5.20 16.72
CA ARG A 32 -6.56 -5.99 17.31
C ARG A 32 -7.06 -6.90 18.44
N ALA A 33 -7.85 -6.36 19.36
CA ALA A 33 -8.39 -7.14 20.47
C ALA A 33 -9.30 -8.27 19.99
N ALA A 34 -10.13 -8.02 18.97
CA ALA A 34 -11.02 -9.01 18.39
C ALA A 34 -10.28 -10.07 17.55
N ALA A 35 -9.26 -9.67 16.80
CA ALA A 35 -8.45 -10.57 15.98
C ALA A 35 -7.53 -11.48 16.83
N GLY A 36 -7.13 -11.01 18.01
CA GLY A 36 -6.24 -11.72 18.91
C GLY A 36 -4.76 -11.61 18.52
N ALA A 37 -3.90 -12.17 19.38
CA ALA A 37 -2.45 -12.07 19.23
C ALA A 37 -1.86 -12.96 18.11
N ALA A 38 -2.59 -13.99 17.68
CA ALA A 38 -2.12 -14.90 16.63
C ALA A 38 -2.42 -14.39 15.21
N ALA A 39 -3.30 -13.40 15.06
CA ALA A 39 -3.68 -12.86 13.77
C ALA A 39 -2.71 -11.77 13.32
N PHE A 40 -2.29 -11.82 12.05
CA PHE A 40 -1.52 -10.77 11.42
C PHE A 40 -2.46 -9.67 10.89
N VAL A 41 -2.26 -8.43 11.31
CA VAL A 41 -3.08 -7.28 10.89
C VAL A 41 -2.27 -6.34 10.01
N LEU A 42 -2.70 -6.24 8.76
CA LEU A 42 -2.20 -5.27 7.78
C LEU A 42 -3.14 -4.05 7.72
N ALA A 43 -2.65 -2.89 8.15
CA ALA A 43 -3.35 -1.62 8.00
C ALA A 43 -3.18 -1.06 6.59
N CYS A 44 -4.29 -0.68 5.94
CA CYS A 44 -4.27 -0.14 4.58
C CYS A 44 -5.16 1.11 4.46
N GLY A 45 -4.71 2.07 3.65
CA GLY A 45 -5.40 3.35 3.44
C GLY A 45 -5.54 4.16 4.72
N ALA A 46 -4.52 4.20 5.58
CA ALA A 46 -4.59 4.74 6.93
C ALA A 46 -3.67 5.96 7.15
N PRO A 47 -4.09 6.97 7.93
CA PRO A 47 -3.17 7.84 8.63
C PRO A 47 -2.20 7.01 9.48
N LEU A 48 -0.89 7.23 9.29
CA LEU A 48 0.15 6.34 9.81
C LEU A 48 0.25 6.34 11.34
N GLY A 49 0.31 7.52 11.98
CA GLY A 49 0.57 7.64 13.42
C GLY A 49 -0.37 6.81 14.32
N PRO A 50 -1.70 6.87 14.15
CA PRO A 50 -2.64 6.08 14.94
C PRO A 50 -2.55 4.55 14.77
N CYS A 51 -1.77 4.06 13.81
CA CYS A 51 -1.59 2.62 13.57
C CYS A 51 -0.41 2.02 14.37
N ILE A 52 0.49 2.86 14.90
CA ILE A 52 1.74 2.44 15.54
C ILE A 52 1.42 1.57 16.77
N GLY A 53 2.02 0.38 16.82
CA GLY A 53 1.83 -0.59 17.92
C GLY A 53 0.50 -1.36 17.89
N LEU A 54 -0.37 -1.12 16.90
CA LEU A 54 -1.65 -1.82 16.76
C LEU A 54 -1.68 -2.75 15.53
N ALA A 55 -1.01 -2.36 14.44
CA ALA A 55 -0.87 -3.17 13.23
C ALA A 55 0.51 -3.85 13.18
N ASP A 56 0.56 -5.06 12.64
CA ASP A 56 1.83 -5.78 12.41
C ASP A 56 2.53 -5.28 11.14
N ALA A 57 1.71 -4.92 10.14
CA ALA A 57 2.15 -4.28 8.93
C ALA A 57 1.29 -3.07 8.56
N ALA A 58 1.83 -2.15 7.78
CA ALA A 58 1.06 -1.05 7.19
C ALA A 58 1.45 -0.83 5.73
N ARG A 59 0.44 -0.65 4.87
CA ARG A 59 0.65 -0.20 3.50
C ARG A 59 1.24 1.21 3.52
N VAL A 60 2.48 1.32 3.05
CA VAL A 60 3.23 2.57 2.98
C VAL A 60 3.28 3.15 1.57
N SER A 61 2.56 2.57 0.63
CA SER A 61 2.58 2.99 -0.77
C SER A 61 1.20 3.42 -1.28
N ALA A 62 1.18 4.02 -2.48
CA ALA A 62 0.01 3.99 -3.33
C ALA A 62 -0.19 2.56 -3.85
N ASP A 63 -1.39 2.26 -4.34
CA ASP A 63 -1.63 0.98 -4.98
C ASP A 63 -0.70 0.82 -6.20
N THR A 64 -0.10 -0.36 -6.33
CA THR A 64 0.60 -0.74 -7.55
C THR A 64 -0.41 -1.02 -8.67
N ALA A 65 0.08 -1.23 -9.88
CA ALA A 65 -0.76 -1.58 -11.02
C ALA A 65 0.06 -2.24 -12.12
N ASP A 66 -0.63 -2.76 -13.13
CA ASP A 66 -0.04 -3.31 -14.36
C ASP A 66 0.61 -2.26 -15.29
N HIS A 67 0.82 -1.05 -14.78
CA HIS A 67 1.27 0.09 -15.55
C HIS A 67 2.18 1.01 -14.71
N TRP A 68 3.20 1.57 -15.36
CA TRP A 68 4.15 2.46 -14.69
C TRP A 68 3.51 3.73 -14.14
N LEU A 69 2.80 4.46 -15.00
CA LEU A 69 2.12 5.71 -14.68
C LEU A 69 0.64 5.47 -14.46
N PRO A 70 -0.04 6.25 -13.59
CA PRO A 70 -1.49 6.14 -13.44
C PRO A 70 -2.20 6.35 -14.77
N LYS A 71 -3.19 5.50 -15.06
CA LYS A 71 -4.09 5.66 -16.20
C LYS A 71 -5.29 6.53 -15.79
N GLY A 72 -5.65 7.48 -16.66
CA GLY A 72 -6.87 8.29 -16.54
C GLY A 72 -7.94 7.86 -17.55
N PRO A 73 -9.12 8.49 -17.52
CA PRO A 73 -10.10 8.38 -18.59
C PRO A 73 -9.46 8.71 -19.94
N ASP A 74 -9.86 8.00 -20.99
CA ASP A 74 -9.40 8.26 -22.36
C ASP A 74 -10.14 9.47 -22.96
N LEU A 75 -9.94 10.64 -22.33
CA LEU A 75 -10.52 11.91 -22.71
C LEU A 75 -9.39 12.88 -23.09
N PRO A 76 -9.45 13.52 -24.28
CA PRO A 76 -8.47 14.51 -24.69
C PRO A 76 -8.25 15.58 -23.63
N GLY A 77 -6.98 15.88 -23.33
CA GLY A 77 -6.62 16.92 -22.37
C GLY A 77 -6.72 16.52 -20.89
N THR A 78 -7.10 15.29 -20.54
CA THR A 78 -7.12 14.83 -19.14
C THR A 78 -5.85 14.09 -18.73
N ARG A 79 -5.11 13.52 -19.69
CA ARG A 79 -3.91 12.69 -19.45
C ARG A 79 -2.85 13.37 -18.57
N TRP A 80 -2.65 14.68 -18.71
CA TRP A 80 -1.66 15.40 -17.91
C TRP A 80 -1.97 15.36 -16.42
N PHE A 81 -3.24 15.33 -16.02
CA PHE A 81 -3.68 15.31 -14.62
C PHE A 81 -3.32 13.97 -13.95
N PHE A 82 -3.58 12.86 -14.64
CA PHE A 82 -3.31 11.51 -14.15
C PHE A 82 -1.82 11.13 -14.21
N ALA A 83 -1.05 11.73 -15.12
CA ALA A 83 0.38 11.52 -15.22
C ALA A 83 1.19 12.30 -14.15
N ARG A 84 0.59 13.23 -13.41
CA ARG A 84 1.31 14.05 -12.42
C ARG A 84 1.88 13.20 -11.28
N ASP A 85 3.07 13.58 -10.83
CA ASP A 85 3.71 13.01 -9.63
C ASP A 85 3.02 13.41 -8.32
N GLU A 86 2.04 14.32 -8.38
CA GLU A 86 1.34 14.87 -7.21
C GLU A 86 0.17 14.01 -6.75
N THR A 87 -0.19 12.98 -7.51
CA THR A 87 -1.37 12.13 -7.23
C THR A 87 -0.96 10.84 -6.53
N ASN A 88 -1.81 10.33 -5.62
CA ASN A 88 -1.66 9.01 -5.00
C ASN A 88 -2.50 7.93 -5.74
N LEU A 89 -2.65 8.09 -7.06
CA LEU A 89 -3.40 7.16 -7.89
C LEU A 89 -2.63 5.84 -8.07
N PRO A 90 -3.33 4.73 -8.38
CA PRO A 90 -2.67 3.46 -8.66
C PRO A 90 -1.62 3.59 -9.76
N GLY A 91 -0.47 2.94 -9.59
CA GLY A 91 0.63 2.95 -10.55
C GLY A 91 1.96 2.57 -9.93
N ALA A 92 2.74 1.75 -10.64
CA ALA A 92 4.03 1.24 -10.15
C ALA A 92 4.99 2.37 -9.73
N ARG A 93 5.05 3.48 -10.47
CA ARG A 93 5.86 4.66 -10.11
C ARG A 93 5.47 5.23 -8.74
N ASN A 94 4.17 5.41 -8.50
CA ASN A 94 3.66 6.02 -7.28
C ASN A 94 3.87 5.10 -6.07
N MET A 95 3.70 3.79 -6.30
CA MET A 95 4.04 2.76 -5.32
C MET A 95 5.51 2.84 -4.94
N VAL A 96 6.43 2.76 -5.91
CA VAL A 96 7.88 2.80 -5.71
C VAL A 96 8.30 4.05 -4.95
N ARG A 97 7.87 5.23 -5.41
CA ARG A 97 8.22 6.51 -4.78
C ARG A 97 7.80 6.54 -3.31
N SER A 98 6.58 6.12 -3.01
CA SER A 98 6.02 6.17 -1.67
C SER A 98 6.72 5.20 -0.72
N THR A 99 7.00 3.98 -1.21
CA THR A 99 7.79 2.97 -0.48
C THR A 99 9.18 3.50 -0.15
N LEU A 100 9.92 4.02 -1.14
CA LEU A 100 11.27 4.53 -0.95
C LEU A 100 11.32 5.66 0.10
N ALA A 101 10.36 6.59 0.06
CA ALA A 101 10.27 7.68 1.02
C ALA A 101 9.97 7.22 2.47
N ARG A 102 9.49 5.98 2.65
CA ARG A 102 9.03 5.44 3.93
C ARG A 102 9.81 4.20 4.38
N LEU A 103 10.91 3.88 3.69
CA LEU A 103 11.86 2.83 4.11
C LEU A 103 12.26 2.91 5.60
N PRO A 104 12.53 4.10 6.19
CA PRO A 104 12.94 4.17 7.59
C PRO A 104 11.89 3.65 8.60
N MET A 105 10.64 3.45 8.19
CA MET A 105 9.58 2.91 9.06
C MET A 105 9.70 1.40 9.27
N GLN A 106 10.37 0.70 8.35
CA GLN A 106 10.50 -0.75 8.34
C GLN A 106 11.16 -1.26 9.63
N GLY A 107 10.53 -2.23 10.29
CA GLY A 107 11.04 -2.89 11.49
C GLY A 107 11.11 -2.00 12.73
N THR A 108 10.81 -0.69 12.61
CA THR A 108 10.76 0.25 13.73
C THR A 108 9.34 0.53 14.16
N LEU A 109 8.44 0.80 13.19
CA LEU A 109 7.03 1.07 13.47
C LEU A 109 6.15 -0.17 13.24
N TRP A 110 6.48 -0.96 12.22
CA TRP A 110 5.78 -2.15 11.73
C TRP A 110 6.59 -2.79 10.59
N VAL A 111 6.06 -3.84 9.97
CA VAL A 111 6.48 -4.29 8.64
C VAL A 111 5.85 -3.38 7.58
N ASN A 112 6.67 -2.74 6.77
CA ASN A 112 6.21 -1.98 5.62
C ASN A 112 5.59 -2.93 4.60
N ASP A 113 4.39 -2.62 4.13
CA ASP A 113 3.81 -3.25 2.95
C ASP A 113 3.96 -2.29 1.75
N PRO A 114 4.83 -2.62 0.78
CA PRO A 114 4.99 -1.82 -0.44
C PRO A 114 3.85 -2.04 -1.45
N ASP A 115 2.82 -2.82 -1.12
CA ASP A 115 1.84 -3.40 -2.03
C ASP A 115 2.41 -4.59 -2.85
N CYS A 116 1.53 -5.23 -3.61
CA CYS A 116 1.78 -6.52 -4.23
C CYS A 116 2.85 -6.46 -5.31
N LEU A 117 3.60 -7.56 -5.41
CA LEU A 117 4.46 -7.84 -6.55
C LEU A 117 3.59 -8.29 -7.73
N ILE A 118 3.75 -7.62 -8.88
CA ILE A 118 3.09 -7.94 -10.15
C ILE A 118 4.15 -8.36 -11.16
N LEU A 119 4.09 -9.61 -11.60
CA LEU A 119 5.01 -10.26 -12.53
C LEU A 119 4.33 -10.75 -13.82
N ARG A 120 3.03 -10.51 -14.00
CA ARG A 120 2.30 -10.87 -15.23
C ARG A 120 2.97 -10.30 -16.50
N PRO A 121 2.86 -11.00 -17.65
CA PRO A 121 3.60 -10.66 -18.87
C PRO A 121 3.23 -9.30 -19.47
N GLU A 122 2.07 -8.74 -19.15
CA GLU A 122 1.62 -7.42 -19.61
C GLU A 122 2.49 -6.28 -19.07
N VAL A 123 3.14 -6.49 -17.91
CA VAL A 123 4.09 -5.53 -17.34
C VAL A 123 5.48 -5.75 -17.97
N PRO A 124 6.10 -4.73 -18.59
CA PRO A 124 7.45 -4.87 -19.16
C PRO A 124 8.44 -5.47 -18.17
N LEU A 125 9.34 -6.35 -18.63
CA LEU A 125 10.25 -7.09 -17.76
C LEU A 125 11.07 -6.18 -16.84
N HIS A 126 11.60 -5.09 -17.38
CA HIS A 126 12.39 -4.12 -16.62
C HIS A 126 11.56 -3.39 -15.54
N GLU A 127 10.27 -3.13 -15.78
CA GLU A 127 9.38 -2.54 -14.77
C GLU A 127 9.09 -3.54 -13.65
N ALA A 128 8.81 -4.80 -13.99
CA ALA A 128 8.61 -5.84 -12.98
C ALA A 128 9.88 -6.09 -12.15
N GLN A 129 11.07 -6.07 -12.77
CA GLN A 129 12.35 -6.16 -12.07
C GLN A 129 12.59 -4.95 -11.15
N ALA A 130 12.24 -3.74 -11.60
CA ALA A 130 12.32 -2.53 -10.77
C ALA A 130 11.39 -2.63 -9.56
N LEU A 131 10.14 -3.07 -9.75
CA LEU A 131 9.18 -3.30 -8.66
C LEU A 131 9.72 -4.33 -7.67
N ALA A 132 10.17 -5.48 -8.16
CA ALA A 132 10.73 -6.54 -7.34
C ALA A 132 11.94 -6.06 -6.53
N SER A 133 12.82 -5.28 -7.14
CA SER A 133 13.99 -4.71 -6.47
C SER A 133 13.57 -3.80 -5.31
N VAL A 134 12.55 -2.95 -5.51
CA VAL A 134 12.05 -2.05 -4.47
C VAL A 134 11.34 -2.83 -3.35
N VAL A 135 10.54 -3.84 -3.70
CA VAL A 135 9.91 -4.72 -2.71
C VAL A 135 10.97 -5.43 -1.87
N ALA A 136 11.99 -6.02 -2.51
CA ALA A 136 13.08 -6.69 -1.81
C ALA A 136 13.89 -5.72 -0.91
N LEU A 137 14.25 -4.54 -1.43
CA LEU A 137 15.00 -3.52 -0.68
C LEU A 137 14.17 -2.89 0.45
N SER A 138 12.83 -2.91 0.35
CA SER A 138 11.97 -2.45 1.43
C SER A 138 12.07 -3.31 2.68
N ALA A 139 12.61 -4.53 2.54
CA ALA A 139 12.64 -5.58 3.56
C ALA A 139 11.27 -5.81 4.22
N GLY A 140 10.19 -5.39 3.53
CA GLY A 140 8.82 -5.40 3.98
C GLY A 140 8.11 -6.71 3.68
N SER A 141 6.78 -6.68 3.64
CA SER A 141 6.01 -7.83 3.18
C SER A 141 6.18 -8.05 1.67
N VAL A 142 6.24 -9.32 1.29
CA VAL A 142 6.20 -9.76 -0.11
C VAL A 142 4.88 -10.47 -0.33
N ILE A 143 3.94 -9.80 -0.97
CA ILE A 143 2.62 -10.33 -1.30
C ILE A 143 2.53 -10.44 -2.82
N PHE A 144 2.08 -11.59 -3.30
CA PHE A 144 1.97 -11.87 -4.72
C PHE A 144 0.53 -11.73 -5.20
N SER A 145 0.33 -11.14 -6.38
CA SER A 145 -1.01 -10.88 -6.93
C SER A 145 -1.12 -11.25 -8.41
N ASP A 146 -0.57 -12.40 -8.80
CA ASP A 146 -0.85 -13.01 -10.10
C ASP A 146 -1.29 -14.47 -9.96
N ALA A 147 -1.95 -14.97 -10.99
CA ALA A 147 -2.27 -16.38 -11.10
C ALA A 147 -0.97 -17.16 -11.33
N VAL A 148 -0.65 -18.09 -10.43
CA VAL A 148 0.64 -18.80 -10.41
C VAL A 148 0.85 -19.62 -11.69
N ASP A 149 -0.23 -20.14 -12.26
CA ASP A 149 -0.27 -20.88 -13.52
C ASP A 149 -0.05 -20.01 -14.76
N ALA A 150 -0.26 -18.69 -14.65
CA ALA A 150 -0.06 -17.74 -15.75
C ALA A 150 1.38 -17.15 -15.79
N LEU A 151 2.25 -17.54 -14.86
CA LEU A 151 3.62 -17.01 -14.83
C LEU A 151 4.50 -17.63 -15.90
N VAL A 152 5.07 -16.75 -16.73
CA VAL A 152 6.02 -17.16 -17.76
C VAL A 152 7.41 -17.47 -17.16
N PRO A 153 8.17 -18.44 -17.72
CA PRO A 153 9.45 -18.87 -17.16
C PRO A 153 10.47 -17.74 -16.89
N GLU A 154 10.44 -16.70 -17.72
CA GLU A 154 11.32 -15.53 -17.61
C GLU A 154 11.10 -14.72 -16.31
N ARG A 155 9.95 -14.89 -15.63
CA ARG A 155 9.60 -14.18 -14.39
C ARG A 155 10.00 -14.94 -13.14
N LEU A 156 10.12 -16.27 -13.22
CA LEU A 156 10.48 -17.12 -12.08
C LEU A 156 11.79 -16.73 -11.38
N PRO A 157 12.85 -16.28 -12.10
CA PRO A 157 14.06 -15.79 -11.44
C PRO A 157 13.85 -14.59 -10.52
N ILE A 158 12.78 -13.81 -10.72
CA ILE A 158 12.47 -12.62 -9.89
C ILE A 158 11.94 -13.04 -8.51
N LEU A 159 11.42 -14.27 -8.37
CA LEU A 159 10.88 -14.81 -7.13
C LEU A 159 11.92 -15.50 -6.24
N LYS A 160 13.17 -15.63 -6.71
CA LYS A 160 14.27 -16.28 -6.00
C LYS A 160 15.11 -15.27 -5.25
#